data_AF-A0A3C1GPE0-F1
#
_entry.id   AF-A0A3C1GPE0-F1
#
_cell.length_a   1.000
_cell.length_b   1.000
_cell.length_c   1.000
_cell.angle_alpha   90.00
_cell.angle_beta   90.00
_cell.angle_gamma   90.00
#
_symmetry.space_group_name_H-M   'P 1'
#
loop_
_entity.id
_entity.type
_entity.pdbx_description
1 polymer ?
#
loop_
_entity_poly.entity_id
_entity_poly.type
_entity_poly.pdbx_seq_one_letter_code
_entity_poly.pdbx_strand_id
1 'polypeptide(L)'
;MSRRFFFSRLLAPRRQAHGDTNTKTLANPPSWLYRIVRFFIVVALMLSALWLLLALWYQFGTFSPITWLASVFIVGLLASITMLEYAPTLANKIINKTLRTKKLSKFLAMLYSGLWLVGVGWYFSIEAKSDRDWQPEVSEVLSYTRDANNPNLITFYKVRNFDWYLAEKETDGAAEILANERWETRTVDMSKLSGIDVTNSYWMGPLIAHTLVSFRFEDDRPLAFSFEIRKEDDESFSAFAGFFRRFELSLIASEERDIIYTRSNARGEQVYLFPISHLQKHEVKALFESYLKAADELV
;
A
#
# COMPACT_ATOMS: atom_id res chain seq x y z
N MET A 1 8.59 -6.75 35.08
CA MET A 1 8.42 -5.29 35.29
C MET A 1 7.17 -4.83 34.55
N SER A 2 6.11 -4.46 35.28
CA SER A 2 4.77 -4.21 34.74
C SER A 2 4.65 -2.82 34.09
N ARG A 3 4.02 -2.74 32.90
CA ARG A 3 3.76 -1.51 32.11
C ARG A 3 3.06 -0.38 32.90
N ARG A 4 2.46 -0.69 34.05
CA ARG A 4 1.89 0.32 34.99
C ARG A 4 2.93 1.23 35.65
N PHE A 5 4.20 0.83 35.68
CA PHE A 5 5.26 1.58 36.38
C PHE A 5 5.91 2.69 35.54
N PHE A 6 5.76 2.67 34.21
CA PHE A 6 6.39 3.65 33.33
C PHE A 6 5.55 4.94 33.22
N PHE A 7 4.22 4.80 33.11
CA PHE A 7 3.29 5.94 33.06
C PHE A 7 3.06 6.61 34.42
N SER A 8 3.31 5.92 35.54
CA SER A 8 3.15 6.51 36.88
C SER A 8 4.26 7.51 37.22
N ARG A 9 5.44 7.41 36.57
CA ARG A 9 6.58 8.30 36.82
C ARG A 9 6.46 9.65 36.10
N LEU A 10 5.76 9.71 34.97
CA LEU A 10 5.48 10.95 34.23
C LEU A 10 4.37 11.80 34.87
N LEU A 11 3.59 11.22 35.80
CA LEU A 11 2.50 11.86 36.53
C LEU A 11 2.80 12.03 38.02
N ALA A 12 4.00 11.67 38.48
CA ALA A 12 4.38 11.79 39.88
C ALA A 12 4.86 13.22 40.21
N PRO A 13 4.35 13.87 41.28
CA PRO A 13 4.83 15.18 41.69
C PRO A 13 6.28 15.11 42.19
N ARG A 14 7.09 16.10 41.80
CA ARG A 14 8.46 16.29 42.31
C ARG A 14 8.39 16.55 43.82
N ARG A 15 8.99 15.69 44.65
CA ARG A 15 9.09 15.90 46.11
C ARG A 15 9.96 17.13 46.38
N GLN A 16 9.37 18.20 46.93
CA GLN A 16 10.11 19.18 47.71
C GLN A 16 10.24 18.65 49.15
N ALA A 17 11.46 18.64 49.66
CA ALA A 17 11.76 18.33 51.05
C ALA A 17 11.81 19.65 51.83
N HIS A 18 10.75 19.97 52.59
CA HIS A 18 10.84 20.52 53.94
C HIS A 18 9.47 20.71 54.59
N GLY A 19 9.35 20.26 55.85
CA GLY A 19 8.74 21.00 56.96
C GLY A 19 7.23 21.25 56.97
N ASP A 20 6.58 20.59 57.94
CA ASP A 20 5.34 20.97 58.62
C ASP A 20 3.94 20.80 57.98
N THR A 21 3.00 20.65 58.91
CA THR A 21 1.72 19.96 58.87
C THR A 21 0.61 20.77 58.18
N ASN A 22 0.05 20.24 57.09
CA ASN A 22 -1.40 20.11 56.82
C ASN A 22 -1.64 19.78 55.33
N THR A 23 -2.56 18.85 55.09
CA THR A 23 -3.25 18.57 53.81
C THR A 23 -2.44 18.77 52.52
N LYS A 24 -1.72 17.72 52.11
CA LYS A 24 -1.06 17.61 50.80
C LYS A 24 -2.11 17.66 49.67
N THR A 25 -2.41 18.85 49.18
CA THR A 25 -3.11 19.03 47.91
C THR A 25 -2.15 18.65 46.79
N LEU A 26 -2.43 17.54 46.10
CA LEU A 26 -1.73 17.17 44.87
C LEU A 26 -1.92 18.34 43.89
N ALA A 27 -0.82 19.02 43.54
CA ALA A 27 -0.84 20.10 42.57
C ALA A 27 -1.44 19.56 41.25
N ASN A 28 -2.55 20.15 40.81
CA ASN A 28 -3.15 19.80 39.54
C ASN A 28 -2.11 19.99 38.41
N PRO A 29 -2.04 19.08 37.43
CA PRO A 29 -1.15 19.24 36.30
C PRO A 29 -1.41 20.60 35.62
N PRO A 30 -0.37 21.27 35.12
CA PRO A 30 -0.51 22.60 34.56
C PRO A 30 -1.45 22.56 33.35
N SER A 31 -2.35 23.54 33.26
CA SER A 31 -3.48 23.56 32.31
C SER A 31 -3.06 23.52 30.83
N TRP A 32 -1.81 23.86 30.51
CA TRP A 32 -1.25 23.77 29.16
C TRP A 32 -1.01 22.32 28.72
N LEU A 33 -0.54 21.44 29.61
CA LEU A 33 -0.29 20.03 29.30
C LEU A 33 -1.60 19.32 28.95
N TYR A 34 -2.67 19.63 29.69
CA TYR A 34 -4.00 19.14 29.39
C TYR A 34 -4.46 19.55 27.99
N ARG A 35 -4.27 20.82 27.60
CA ARG A 35 -4.63 21.32 26.26
C ARG A 35 -3.84 20.64 25.15
N ILE A 36 -2.55 20.37 25.36
CA ILE A 36 -1.70 19.67 24.39
C ILE A 36 -2.16 18.22 24.21
N VAL A 37 -2.34 17.47 25.30
CA VAL A 37 -2.83 16.09 25.24
C VAL A 37 -4.16 16.03 24.51
N ARG A 38 -5.05 16.97 24.82
CA ARG A 38 -6.36 17.13 24.21
C ARG A 38 -6.28 17.37 22.70
N PHE A 39 -5.36 18.24 22.27
CA PHE A 39 -5.10 18.51 20.86
C PHE A 39 -4.68 17.24 20.13
N PHE A 40 -3.71 16.50 20.66
CA PHE A 40 -3.25 15.26 20.04
C PHE A 40 -4.32 14.16 20.00
N ILE A 41 -5.19 14.07 21.01
CA ILE A 41 -6.34 13.14 20.97
C ILE A 41 -7.29 13.50 19.82
N VAL A 42 -7.64 14.77 19.65
CA VAL A 42 -8.53 15.20 18.56
C VAL A 42 -7.90 14.93 17.20
N VAL A 43 -6.61 15.27 17.04
CA VAL A 43 -5.86 14.99 15.81
C VAL A 43 -5.85 13.50 15.50
N ALA A 44 -5.55 12.65 16.50
CA ALA A 44 -5.55 11.20 16.32
C ALA A 44 -6.92 10.67 15.88
N LEU A 45 -8.02 11.14 16.48
CA LEU A 45 -9.37 10.75 16.10
C LEU A 45 -9.75 11.21 14.68
N MET A 46 -9.31 12.40 14.28
CA MET A 46 -9.54 12.91 12.92
C MET A 46 -8.75 12.09 11.90
N LEU A 47 -7.49 11.78 12.17
CA LEU A 47 -6.67 10.95 11.29
C LEU A 47 -7.18 9.51 11.20
N SER A 48 -7.65 8.93 12.30
CA SER A 48 -8.23 7.58 12.30
C SER A 48 -9.55 7.52 11.51
N ALA A 49 -10.39 8.55 11.62
CA ALA A 49 -11.60 8.66 10.81
C ALA A 49 -11.26 8.87 9.34
N LEU A 50 -10.35 9.80 9.04
CA LEU A 50 -9.90 10.06 7.67
C LEU A 50 -9.37 8.79 7.01
N TRP A 51 -8.51 8.05 7.69
CA TRP A 51 -7.96 6.79 7.18
C TRP A 51 -9.06 5.76 6.89
N LEU A 52 -10.02 5.56 7.80
CA LEU A 52 -11.09 4.58 7.61
C LEU A 52 -12.04 5.00 6.47
N LEU A 53 -12.34 6.30 6.34
CA LEU A 53 -13.15 6.84 5.26
C LEU A 53 -12.46 6.66 3.91
N LEU A 54 -11.16 6.93 3.82
CA LEU A 54 -10.37 6.68 2.62
C LEU A 54 -10.36 5.18 2.27
N ALA A 55 -10.18 4.30 3.26
CA ALA A 55 -10.21 2.86 3.05
C ALA A 55 -11.55 2.38 2.46
N LEU A 56 -12.67 2.85 3.01
CA LEU A 56 -14.00 2.54 2.47
C LEU A 56 -14.18 3.11 1.07
N TRP A 57 -13.73 4.35 0.85
CA TRP A 57 -13.87 5.03 -0.42
C TRP A 57 -13.10 4.34 -1.55
N TYR A 58 -11.85 3.96 -1.31
CA TYR A 58 -11.03 3.24 -2.31
C TYR A 58 -11.51 1.81 -2.56
N GLN A 59 -12.11 1.14 -1.56
CA GLN A 59 -12.59 -0.23 -1.73
C GLN A 59 -13.96 -0.31 -2.42
N PHE A 60 -14.90 0.57 -2.06
CA PHE A 60 -16.29 0.50 -2.55
C PHE A 60 -16.65 1.59 -3.58
N GLY A 61 -15.82 2.61 -3.74
CA GLY A 61 -16.05 3.73 -4.66
C GLY A 61 -16.93 4.84 -4.10
N THR A 62 -16.95 5.98 -4.81
CA THR A 62 -17.75 7.18 -4.48
C THR A 62 -19.25 6.93 -4.56
N PHE A 63 -19.70 6.05 -5.44
CA PHE A 63 -21.13 5.87 -5.74
C PHE A 63 -21.78 4.76 -4.93
N SER A 64 -21.01 4.01 -4.13
CA SER A 64 -21.54 2.94 -3.29
C SER A 64 -22.38 3.51 -2.14
N PRO A 65 -23.63 3.04 -1.95
CA PRO A 65 -24.45 3.42 -0.81
C PRO A 65 -23.78 3.12 0.54
N ILE A 66 -23.00 2.04 0.61
CA ILE A 66 -22.30 1.61 1.83
C ILE A 66 -21.26 2.68 2.23
N THR A 67 -20.49 3.20 1.26
CA THR A 67 -19.51 4.26 1.50
C THR A 67 -20.18 5.49 2.10
N TRP A 68 -21.32 5.93 1.54
CA TRP A 68 -22.03 7.11 2.02
C TRP A 68 -22.64 6.90 3.41
N LEU A 69 -23.32 5.78 3.64
CA LEU A 69 -23.94 5.48 4.93
C LEU A 69 -22.88 5.39 6.04
N ALA A 70 -21.78 4.68 5.78
CA ALA A 70 -20.66 4.58 6.72
C ALA A 70 -20.00 5.95 6.95
N SER A 71 -19.85 6.76 5.90
CA SER A 71 -19.25 8.10 6.01
C SER A 71 -20.08 9.04 6.88
N VAL A 72 -21.40 9.12 6.62
CA VAL A 72 -22.32 9.92 7.43
C VAL A 72 -22.31 9.47 8.88
N PHE A 73 -22.30 8.15 9.12
CA PHE A 73 -22.27 7.59 10.47
C PHE A 73 -20.96 7.92 11.21
N ILE A 74 -19.80 7.68 10.59
CA ILE A 74 -18.47 7.95 11.18
C ILE A 74 -18.30 9.44 11.47
N VAL A 75 -18.62 10.30 10.50
CA VAL A 75 -18.50 11.76 10.65
C VAL A 75 -19.48 12.27 11.71
N GLY A 76 -20.72 11.78 11.71
CA GLY A 76 -21.72 12.14 12.72
C GLY A 76 -21.31 11.72 14.14
N LEU A 77 -20.72 10.53 14.29
CA LEU A 77 -20.22 10.03 15.56
C LEU A 77 -19.03 10.87 16.06
N LEU A 78 -18.08 11.18 15.18
CA LEU A 78 -16.92 12.02 15.50
C LEU A 78 -17.33 13.46 15.82
N ALA A 79 -18.25 14.05 15.06
CA ALA A 79 -18.82 15.38 15.33
C ALA A 79 -19.52 15.41 16.70
N SER A 80 -20.27 14.35 17.04
CA SER A 80 -20.95 14.23 18.33
C SER A 80 -19.97 14.16 19.50
N ILE A 81 -18.93 13.32 19.40
CA ILE A 81 -17.86 13.23 20.41
C ILE A 81 -17.17 14.58 20.56
N THR A 82 -16.80 15.20 19.44
CA THR A 82 -16.02 16.43 19.47
C THR A 82 -16.83 17.62 20.01
N MET A 83 -18.11 17.70 19.67
CA MET A 83 -19.01 18.72 20.19
C MET A 83 -19.23 18.57 21.70
N LEU A 84 -19.45 17.35 22.19
CA LEU A 84 -19.68 17.08 23.61
C LEU A 84 -18.43 17.29 24.47
N GLU A 85 -17.27 16.89 23.97
CA GLU A 85 -16.03 16.96 24.74
C GLU A 85 -15.26 18.26 24.52
N TYR A 86 -15.22 18.81 23.31
CA TYR A 86 -14.32 19.91 22.91
C TYR A 86 -15.01 21.26 22.68
N ALA A 87 -16.30 21.30 22.34
CA ALA A 87 -17.07 22.53 22.12
C ALA A 87 -18.32 22.65 23.02
N PRO A 88 -18.18 22.62 24.36
CA PRO A 88 -19.32 22.53 25.28
C PRO A 88 -20.23 23.77 25.24
N THR A 89 -19.73 24.94 24.85
CA THR A 89 -20.52 26.17 24.70
C THR A 89 -21.45 26.11 23.48
N LEU A 90 -20.99 25.52 22.37
CA LEU A 90 -21.79 25.27 21.18
C LEU A 90 -22.78 24.13 21.43
N ALA A 91 -22.33 23.06 22.11
CA ALA A 91 -23.19 21.97 22.55
C ALA A 91 -24.35 22.45 23.42
N ASN A 92 -24.11 23.41 24.33
CA ASN A 92 -25.14 23.98 25.20
C ASN A 92 -26.22 24.78 24.46
N LYS A 93 -25.97 25.25 23.24
CA LYS A 93 -26.97 25.96 22.43
C LYS A 93 -27.89 24.99 21.67
N ILE A 94 -27.43 23.77 21.42
CA ILE A 94 -28.06 22.82 20.49
C ILE A 94 -28.64 21.60 21.24
N ILE A 95 -27.99 21.15 22.31
CA ILE A 95 -28.33 19.92 23.04
C ILE A 95 -28.81 20.28 24.44
N ASN A 96 -29.95 19.72 24.85
CA ASN A 96 -30.51 19.93 26.18
C ASN A 96 -29.53 19.43 27.26
N LYS A 97 -29.32 20.23 28.32
CA LYS A 97 -28.27 20.02 29.34
C LYS A 97 -28.40 18.66 30.05
N THR A 98 -29.62 18.11 30.11
CA THR A 98 -29.95 16.80 30.68
C THR A 98 -29.38 15.62 29.88
N LEU A 99 -29.21 15.76 28.56
CA LEU A 99 -28.67 14.71 27.70
C LEU A 99 -27.13 14.66 27.73
N ARG A 100 -26.48 15.72 28.23
CA ARG A 100 -25.02 15.86 28.29
C ARG A 100 -24.43 15.15 29.52
N THR A 101 -24.40 13.82 29.49
CA THR A 101 -23.78 13.03 30.57
C THR A 101 -22.37 12.57 30.19
N LYS A 102 -21.46 12.50 31.17
CA LYS A 102 -20.15 11.83 30.98
C LYS A 102 -20.29 10.35 30.60
N LYS A 103 -21.45 9.74 30.85
CA LYS A 103 -21.78 8.39 30.41
C LYS A 103 -22.00 8.33 28.90
N LEU A 104 -22.72 9.31 28.33
CA LEU A 104 -22.97 9.39 26.89
C LEU A 104 -21.68 9.62 26.09
N SER A 105 -20.81 10.56 26.50
CA SER A 105 -19.55 10.79 25.77
C SER A 105 -18.64 9.56 25.77
N LYS A 106 -18.54 8.87 26.91
CA LYS A 106 -17.81 7.60 27.02
C LYS A 106 -18.42 6.49 26.16
N PHE A 107 -19.75 6.41 26.11
CA PHE A 107 -20.45 5.44 25.26
C PHE A 107 -20.16 5.70 23.78
N LEU A 108 -20.28 6.95 23.31
CA LEU A 108 -19.99 7.31 21.92
C LEU A 108 -18.50 7.07 21.57
N ALA A 109 -17.58 7.40 22.47
CA ALA A 109 -16.16 7.11 22.28
C ALA A 109 -15.89 5.61 22.20
N MET A 110 -16.53 4.80 23.05
CA MET A 110 -16.40 3.34 23.00
C MET A 110 -17.00 2.76 21.72
N LEU A 111 -18.14 3.28 21.27
CA LEU A 111 -18.77 2.90 20.01
C LEU A 111 -17.85 3.22 18.82
N TYR A 112 -17.26 4.42 18.79
CA TYR A 112 -16.31 4.80 17.74
C TYR A 112 -15.07 3.90 17.76
N SER A 113 -14.49 3.65 18.93
CA SER A 113 -13.34 2.75 19.05
C SER A 113 -13.66 1.32 18.60
N GLY A 114 -14.84 0.80 18.94
CA GLY A 114 -15.32 -0.51 18.48
C GLY A 114 -15.47 -0.56 16.96
N LEU A 115 -16.12 0.46 16.37
CA LEU A 115 -16.27 0.60 14.92
C LEU A 115 -14.90 0.67 14.23
N TRP A 116 -13.97 1.45 14.77
CA TRP A 116 -12.63 1.58 14.20
C TRP A 116 -11.86 0.26 14.26
N LEU A 117 -11.94 -0.49 15.38
CA LEU A 117 -11.32 -1.81 15.49
C LEU A 117 -11.90 -2.82 14.51
N VAL A 118 -13.22 -2.80 14.29
CA VAL A 118 -13.87 -3.62 13.26
C VAL A 118 -13.39 -3.22 11.87
N GLY A 119 -13.31 -1.92 11.58
CA GLY A 119 -12.80 -1.40 10.31
C GLY A 119 -11.35 -1.78 10.05
N VAL A 120 -10.49 -1.74 11.08
CA VAL A 120 -9.11 -2.23 10.99
C VAL A 120 -9.09 -3.74 10.75
N GLY A 121 -9.89 -4.52 11.48
CA GLY A 121 -10.00 -5.96 11.29
C GLY A 121 -10.43 -6.33 9.86
N TRP A 122 -11.44 -5.65 9.33
CA TRP A 122 -11.88 -5.77 7.94
C TRP A 122 -10.77 -5.40 6.95
N TYR A 123 -10.08 -4.28 7.16
CA TYR A 123 -9.01 -3.83 6.27
C TYR A 123 -7.89 -4.86 6.12
N PHE A 124 -7.51 -5.51 7.22
CA PHE A 124 -6.51 -6.58 7.21
C PHE A 124 -7.04 -7.93 6.74
N SER A 125 -8.36 -8.11 6.64
CA SER A 125 -9.00 -9.31 6.06
C SER A 125 -9.29 -9.18 4.57
N ILE A 126 -8.87 -8.09 3.91
CA ILE A 126 -9.01 -7.96 2.45
C ILE A 126 -7.98 -8.89 1.80
N GLU A 127 -8.48 -9.94 1.16
CA GLU A 127 -7.70 -10.90 0.40
C GLU A 127 -7.50 -10.44 -1.05
N ALA A 128 -6.34 -10.78 -1.61
CA ALA A 128 -6.06 -10.59 -3.03
C ALA A 128 -6.95 -11.54 -3.84
N LYS A 129 -7.47 -11.07 -4.97
CA LYS A 129 -8.27 -11.91 -5.88
C LYS A 129 -7.47 -12.17 -7.16
N SER A 130 -7.60 -13.36 -7.71
CA SER A 130 -6.91 -13.74 -8.95
C SER A 130 -7.84 -13.77 -10.17
N ASP A 131 -9.15 -13.76 -9.94
CA ASP A 131 -10.24 -13.93 -10.91
C ASP A 131 -10.93 -12.59 -11.22
N ARG A 132 -10.20 -11.65 -11.83
CA ARG A 132 -10.76 -10.39 -12.35
C ARG A 132 -10.44 -10.20 -13.82
N ASP A 133 -11.08 -9.21 -14.43
CA ASP A 133 -10.82 -8.82 -15.82
C ASP A 133 -9.59 -7.90 -15.86
N TRP A 134 -8.43 -8.52 -15.93
CA TRP A 134 -7.14 -7.86 -15.83
C TRP A 134 -6.73 -7.20 -17.14
N GLN A 135 -6.01 -6.08 -17.05
CA GLN A 135 -5.36 -5.49 -18.22
C GLN A 135 -4.45 -6.51 -18.92
N PRO A 136 -4.39 -6.51 -20.27
CA PRO A 136 -3.67 -7.55 -20.99
C PRO A 136 -2.20 -7.69 -20.63
N GLU A 137 -1.54 -6.60 -20.24
CA GLU A 137 -0.12 -6.59 -19.85
C GLU A 137 0.21 -7.32 -18.55
N VAL A 138 -0.81 -7.64 -17.75
CA VAL A 138 -0.75 -8.31 -16.43
C VAL A 138 -1.83 -9.39 -16.27
N SER A 139 -2.42 -9.83 -17.38
CA SER A 139 -3.53 -10.79 -17.38
C SER A 139 -3.09 -12.20 -17.02
N GLU A 140 -1.85 -12.55 -17.35
CA GLU A 140 -1.25 -13.83 -17.02
C GLU A 140 -0.31 -13.71 -15.81
N VAL A 141 -0.25 -14.78 -15.02
CA VAL A 141 0.67 -14.89 -13.88
C VAL A 141 1.82 -15.81 -14.25
N LEU A 142 3.04 -15.38 -13.92
CA LEU A 142 4.23 -16.18 -14.15
C LEU A 142 4.12 -17.52 -13.42
N SER A 143 4.38 -18.61 -14.15
CA SER A 143 4.59 -19.93 -13.57
C SER A 143 5.81 -20.58 -14.18
N TYR A 144 6.42 -21.52 -13.47
CA TYR A 144 7.63 -22.18 -13.94
C TYR A 144 7.72 -23.62 -13.45
N THR A 145 8.52 -24.43 -14.15
CA THR A 145 8.90 -25.78 -13.74
C THR A 145 10.41 -25.94 -13.81
N ARG A 146 10.94 -26.81 -12.94
CA ARG A 146 12.36 -27.24 -12.98
C ARG A 146 12.45 -28.57 -13.70
N ASP A 147 13.44 -28.74 -14.58
CA ASP A 147 13.69 -30.03 -15.21
C ASP A 147 14.11 -31.08 -14.17
N ALA A 148 13.54 -32.29 -14.29
CA ALA A 148 13.75 -33.35 -13.31
C ALA A 148 15.18 -33.94 -13.34
N ASN A 149 15.85 -33.87 -14.49
CA ASN A 149 17.19 -34.43 -14.69
C ASN A 149 18.28 -33.36 -14.54
N ASN A 150 17.96 -32.09 -14.78
CA ASN A 150 18.87 -30.97 -14.60
C ASN A 150 18.16 -29.77 -13.96
N PRO A 151 18.24 -29.61 -12.61
CA PRO A 151 17.58 -28.52 -11.90
C PRO A 151 18.02 -27.10 -12.30
N ASN A 152 19.12 -26.94 -13.06
CA ASN A 152 19.49 -25.63 -13.61
C ASN A 152 18.62 -25.22 -14.81
N LEU A 153 17.91 -26.16 -15.46
CA LEU A 153 17.00 -25.84 -16.54
C LEU A 153 15.63 -25.48 -15.97
N ILE A 154 15.23 -24.25 -16.19
CA ILE A 154 13.96 -23.68 -15.73
C ILE A 154 13.11 -23.36 -16.95
N THR A 155 11.91 -23.93 -17.02
CA THR A 155 10.93 -23.60 -18.06
C THR A 155 9.89 -22.67 -17.48
N PHE A 156 9.88 -21.43 -17.94
CA PHE A 156 8.86 -20.44 -17.65
C PHE A 156 7.71 -20.55 -18.62
N TYR A 157 6.50 -20.42 -18.10
CA TYR A 157 5.27 -20.25 -18.87
C TYR A 157 4.78 -18.82 -18.65
N LYS A 158 4.13 -18.27 -19.68
CA LYS A 158 3.59 -16.90 -19.65
C LYS A 158 4.71 -15.86 -19.52
N VAL A 159 5.77 -16.02 -20.30
CA VAL A 159 6.76 -14.95 -20.48
C VAL A 159 6.21 -13.93 -21.47
N ARG A 160 6.09 -12.67 -21.05
CA ARG A 160 5.51 -11.60 -21.86
C ARG A 160 6.47 -11.17 -22.99
N ASN A 161 5.98 -11.12 -24.23
CA ASN A 161 6.75 -10.67 -25.40
C ASN A 161 5.89 -9.85 -26.37
N PHE A 162 5.28 -8.79 -25.84
CA PHE A 162 4.34 -7.94 -26.57
C PHE A 162 5.07 -6.98 -27.51
N ASP A 163 4.49 -6.74 -28.69
CA ASP A 163 4.94 -5.68 -29.60
C ASP A 163 4.03 -4.46 -29.46
N TRP A 164 4.57 -3.36 -28.94
CA TRP A 164 3.81 -2.12 -28.69
C TRP A 164 3.89 -1.16 -29.86
N TYR A 165 2.78 -0.50 -30.17
CA TYR A 165 2.70 0.50 -31.24
C TYR A 165 1.65 1.58 -30.93
N LEU A 166 1.81 2.74 -31.58
CA LEU A 166 0.82 3.81 -31.52
C LEU A 166 -0.14 3.66 -32.70
N ALA A 167 -1.44 3.69 -32.42
CA ALA A 167 -2.50 3.71 -33.42
C ALA A 167 -3.36 4.97 -33.24
N GLU A 168 -4.10 5.34 -34.28
CA GLU A 168 -5.05 6.45 -34.20
C GLU A 168 -6.43 5.89 -33.83
N LYS A 169 -7.03 6.46 -32.79
CA LYS A 169 -8.33 6.03 -32.28
C LYS A 169 -9.44 6.46 -33.23
N GLU A 170 -10.28 5.51 -33.63
CA GLU A 170 -11.36 5.76 -34.61
C GLU A 170 -12.37 6.82 -34.17
N THR A 171 -12.55 7.02 -32.86
CA THR A 171 -13.58 7.92 -32.33
C THR A 171 -13.25 9.41 -32.43
N ASP A 172 -11.98 9.77 -32.24
CA ASP A 172 -11.56 11.17 -32.04
C ASP A 172 -10.19 11.51 -32.65
N GLY A 173 -9.54 10.57 -33.34
CA GLY A 173 -8.23 10.78 -33.98
C GLY A 173 -7.07 10.90 -32.98
N ALA A 174 -7.31 10.62 -31.69
CA ALA A 174 -6.25 10.66 -30.68
C ALA A 174 -5.32 9.45 -30.83
N ALA A 175 -4.03 9.63 -30.56
CA ALA A 175 -3.10 8.50 -30.50
C ALA A 175 -3.39 7.62 -29.28
N GLU A 176 -3.52 6.31 -29.49
CA GLU A 176 -3.64 5.31 -28.45
C GLU A 176 -2.49 4.30 -28.53
N ILE A 177 -2.11 3.75 -27.37
CA ILE A 177 -1.06 2.73 -27.29
C ILE A 177 -1.73 1.37 -27.36
N LEU A 178 -1.39 0.59 -28.37
CA LEU A 178 -1.86 -0.78 -28.56
C LEU A 178 -0.68 -1.76 -28.51
N ALA A 179 -0.99 -3.04 -28.34
CA ALA A 179 0.00 -4.11 -28.35
C ALA A 179 -0.49 -5.34 -29.12
N ASN A 180 0.42 -6.01 -29.83
CA ASN A 180 0.22 -7.38 -30.25
C ASN A 180 0.63 -8.30 -29.11
N GLU A 181 -0.36 -8.84 -28.40
CA GLU A 181 -0.16 -9.65 -27.21
C GLU A 181 0.43 -11.01 -27.55
N ARG A 182 1.51 -11.38 -26.86
CA ARG A 182 2.13 -12.71 -26.96
C ARG A 182 2.69 -13.15 -25.61
N TRP A 183 2.26 -14.33 -25.18
CA TRP A 183 2.75 -15.01 -23.98
C TRP A 183 3.47 -16.29 -24.39
N GLU A 184 4.75 -16.37 -24.09
CA GLU A 184 5.65 -17.41 -24.58
C GLU A 184 6.01 -18.40 -23.47
N THR A 185 6.39 -19.60 -23.88
CA THR A 185 7.09 -20.58 -23.03
C THR A 185 8.57 -20.46 -23.33
N ARG A 186 9.39 -20.27 -22.29
CA ARG A 186 10.83 -20.07 -22.44
C ARG A 186 11.60 -20.91 -21.43
N THR A 187 12.54 -21.70 -21.91
CA THR A 187 13.47 -22.45 -21.07
C THR A 187 14.80 -21.71 -20.98
N VAL A 188 15.33 -21.56 -19.78
CA VAL A 188 16.65 -20.97 -19.53
C VAL A 188 17.52 -21.92 -18.72
N ASP A 189 18.84 -21.79 -18.87
CA ASP A 189 19.81 -22.51 -18.07
C ASP A 189 20.44 -21.56 -17.03
N MET A 190 20.15 -21.78 -15.75
CA MET A 190 20.72 -21.03 -14.64
C MET A 190 22.25 -21.15 -14.56
N SER A 191 22.83 -22.24 -15.09
CA SER A 191 24.29 -22.38 -15.20
C SER A 191 24.91 -21.36 -16.15
N LYS A 192 24.11 -20.76 -17.04
CA LYS A 192 24.50 -19.74 -18.01
C LYS A 192 24.24 -18.31 -17.56
N LEU A 193 23.73 -18.09 -16.35
CA LEU A 193 23.60 -16.74 -15.78
C LEU A 193 24.96 -16.03 -15.72
N SER A 194 25.04 -14.84 -16.32
CA SER A 194 26.27 -14.07 -16.51
C SER A 194 26.27 -12.73 -15.78
N GLY A 195 25.10 -12.20 -15.42
CA GLY A 195 24.98 -10.94 -14.71
C GLY A 195 23.55 -10.46 -14.57
N ILE A 196 23.38 -9.25 -14.03
CA ILE A 196 22.10 -8.57 -13.95
C ILE A 196 22.25 -7.13 -14.41
N ASP A 197 21.17 -6.59 -14.97
CA ASP A 197 21.00 -5.18 -15.25
C ASP A 197 19.75 -4.68 -14.52
N VAL A 198 19.85 -3.53 -13.88
CA VAL A 198 18.74 -2.90 -13.17
C VAL A 198 18.22 -1.76 -14.02
N THR A 199 16.93 -1.77 -14.34
CA THR A 199 16.29 -0.69 -15.11
C THR A 199 15.34 0.09 -14.22
N ASN A 200 15.51 1.41 -14.17
CA ASN A 200 14.61 2.31 -13.47
C ASN A 200 13.80 3.13 -14.47
N SER A 201 12.48 3.08 -14.34
CA SER A 201 11.56 3.89 -15.13
C SER A 201 10.90 4.97 -14.28
N TYR A 202 10.82 6.19 -14.78
CA TYR A 202 10.20 7.32 -14.10
C TYR A 202 9.04 7.89 -14.93
N TRP A 203 7.82 7.75 -14.42
CA TRP A 203 6.59 8.33 -15.00
C TRP A 203 5.93 9.36 -14.07
N MET A 204 6.14 9.26 -12.75
CA MET A 204 5.49 10.11 -11.75
C MET A 204 6.47 11.12 -11.11
N GLY A 205 7.37 11.68 -11.94
CA GLY A 205 8.44 12.58 -11.50
C GLY A 205 9.70 11.85 -11.02
N PRO A 206 10.72 12.56 -10.52
CA PRO A 206 12.06 12.02 -10.32
C PRO A 206 12.27 11.28 -8.98
N LEU A 207 11.29 11.27 -8.08
CA LEU A 207 11.46 10.76 -6.71
C LEU A 207 11.06 9.29 -6.54
N ILE A 208 10.30 8.73 -7.48
CA ILE A 208 9.78 7.36 -7.42
C ILE A 208 10.03 6.72 -8.78
N ALA A 209 10.74 5.60 -8.77
CA ALA A 209 11.04 4.81 -9.96
C ALA A 209 10.38 3.43 -9.86
N HIS A 210 9.96 2.88 -11.01
CA HIS A 210 9.68 1.46 -11.16
C HIS A 210 10.98 0.76 -11.47
N THR A 211 11.30 -0.25 -10.66
CA THR A 211 12.55 -1.00 -10.81
C THR A 211 12.27 -2.35 -11.44
N LEU A 212 12.96 -2.62 -12.54
CA LEU A 212 12.97 -3.89 -13.23
C LEU A 212 14.36 -4.52 -13.12
N VAL A 213 14.43 -5.85 -13.11
CA VAL A 213 15.70 -6.58 -13.08
C VAL A 213 15.75 -7.52 -14.27
N SER A 214 16.75 -7.32 -15.12
CA SER A 214 17.08 -8.20 -16.24
C SER A 214 18.20 -9.13 -15.85
N PHE A 215 17.99 -10.44 -16.00
CA PHE A 215 19.04 -11.44 -15.86
C PHE A 215 19.66 -11.73 -17.22
N ARG A 216 20.98 -11.57 -17.31
CA ARG A 216 21.75 -11.86 -18.51
C ARG A 216 22.25 -13.29 -18.51
N PHE A 217 22.32 -13.88 -19.70
CA PHE A 217 22.86 -15.21 -19.95
C PHE A 217 24.06 -15.12 -20.88
N GLU A 218 24.98 -16.10 -20.83
CA GLU A 218 26.17 -16.12 -21.70
C GLU A 218 25.81 -16.27 -23.19
N ASP A 219 24.79 -17.08 -23.51
CA ASP A 219 24.44 -17.50 -24.87
C ASP A 219 22.92 -17.36 -25.17
N ASP A 220 22.21 -16.53 -24.41
CA ASP A 220 20.78 -16.29 -24.59
C ASP A 220 20.42 -14.83 -24.30
N ARG A 221 19.25 -14.39 -24.79
CA ARG A 221 18.71 -13.05 -24.55
C ARG A 221 18.48 -12.82 -23.05
N PRO A 222 18.47 -11.58 -22.54
CA PRO A 222 18.10 -11.33 -21.15
C PRO A 222 16.65 -11.75 -20.85
N LEU A 223 16.39 -12.11 -19.60
CA LEU A 223 15.03 -12.32 -19.08
C LEU A 223 14.76 -11.27 -18.01
N ALA A 224 13.78 -10.40 -18.27
CA ALA A 224 13.43 -9.31 -17.37
C ALA A 224 12.31 -9.74 -16.41
N PHE A 225 12.43 -9.33 -15.16
CA PHE A 225 11.42 -9.51 -14.13
C PHE A 225 11.00 -8.18 -13.56
N SER A 226 9.71 -8.09 -13.27
CA SER A 226 9.09 -6.88 -12.74
C SER A 226 7.95 -7.22 -11.81
N PHE A 227 7.97 -6.63 -10.61
CA PHE A 227 6.83 -6.65 -9.71
C PHE A 227 5.87 -5.55 -10.14
N GLU A 228 4.76 -5.94 -10.75
CA GLU A 228 3.74 -5.06 -11.27
C GLU A 228 2.53 -5.02 -10.35
N ILE A 229 1.82 -3.89 -10.36
CA ILE A 229 0.44 -3.91 -9.88
C ILE A 229 -0.43 -4.58 -10.94
N ARG A 230 -1.30 -5.49 -10.50
CA ARG A 230 -2.31 -6.10 -11.35
C ARG A 230 -3.55 -5.20 -11.32
N LYS A 231 -3.82 -4.55 -12.45
CA LYS A 231 -4.95 -3.62 -12.63
C LYS A 231 -6.06 -4.30 -13.41
N GLU A 232 -7.31 -4.05 -13.04
CA GLU A 232 -8.45 -4.38 -13.90
C GLU A 232 -8.47 -3.50 -15.15
N ASP A 233 -9.16 -3.92 -16.22
CA ASP A 233 -9.17 -3.24 -17.52
C ASP A 233 -9.65 -1.78 -17.43
N ASP A 234 -10.62 -1.52 -16.55
CA ASP A 234 -11.16 -0.18 -16.29
C ASP A 234 -10.39 0.63 -15.22
N GLU A 235 -9.31 0.08 -14.68
CA GLU A 235 -8.53 0.72 -13.62
C GLU A 235 -7.33 1.53 -14.13
N SER A 236 -7.12 2.68 -13.48
CA SER A 236 -5.92 3.49 -13.67
C SER A 236 -5.01 3.44 -12.44
N PHE A 237 -3.71 3.60 -12.65
CA PHE A 237 -2.74 3.62 -11.55
C PHE A 237 -3.03 4.75 -10.56
N SER A 238 -3.03 4.44 -9.27
CA SER A 238 -3.10 5.42 -8.18
C SER A 238 -2.28 4.98 -6.98
N ALA A 239 -1.23 5.72 -6.66
CA ALA A 239 -0.37 5.45 -5.51
C ALA A 239 -1.16 5.41 -4.19
N PHE A 240 -2.16 6.29 -4.05
CA PHE A 240 -3.04 6.29 -2.88
C PHE A 240 -3.96 5.07 -2.84
N ALA A 241 -4.52 4.65 -3.98
CA ALA A 241 -5.36 3.45 -4.01
C ALA A 241 -4.56 2.19 -3.62
N GLY A 242 -3.29 2.09 -4.05
CA GLY A 242 -2.37 1.04 -3.61
C GLY A 242 -2.16 1.00 -2.09
N PHE A 243 -2.07 2.17 -1.44
CA PHE A 243 -1.98 2.26 0.04
C PHE A 243 -3.21 1.66 0.74
N PHE A 244 -4.35 1.57 0.06
CA PHE A 244 -5.60 1.03 0.57
C PHE A 244 -5.96 -0.36 -0.01
N ARG A 245 -4.96 -1.15 -0.41
CA ARG A 245 -5.12 -2.54 -0.90
C ARG A 245 -6.08 -2.66 -2.09
N ARG A 246 -6.06 -1.67 -3.00
CA ARG A 246 -6.92 -1.71 -4.20
C ARG A 246 -6.42 -2.69 -5.26
N PHE A 247 -5.11 -2.76 -5.43
CA PHE A 247 -4.46 -3.56 -6.48
C PHE A 247 -3.81 -4.81 -5.91
N GLU A 248 -3.80 -5.86 -6.73
CA GLU A 248 -3.05 -7.08 -6.50
C GLU A 248 -1.61 -6.93 -6.99
N LEU A 249 -0.71 -7.76 -6.46
CA LEU A 249 0.69 -7.81 -6.86
C LEU A 249 0.89 -8.95 -7.85
N SER A 250 1.57 -8.70 -8.96
CA SER A 250 1.93 -9.72 -9.95
C SER A 250 3.43 -9.67 -10.23
N LEU A 251 4.06 -10.83 -10.35
CA LEU A 251 5.42 -10.93 -10.87
C LEU A 251 5.35 -11.29 -12.35
N ILE A 252 5.83 -10.40 -13.21
CA ILE A 252 5.89 -10.62 -14.66
C ILE A 252 7.32 -10.96 -15.04
N ALA A 253 7.51 -12.08 -15.74
CA ALA A 253 8.69 -12.32 -16.55
C ALA A 253 8.41 -11.88 -17.99
N SER A 254 9.37 -11.21 -18.62
CA SER A 254 9.22 -10.66 -19.97
C SER A 254 10.52 -10.68 -20.74
N GLU A 255 10.42 -10.73 -22.06
CA GLU A 255 11.52 -10.33 -22.93
C GLU A 255 11.90 -8.86 -22.63
N GLU A 256 13.18 -8.60 -22.40
CA GLU A 256 13.63 -7.25 -22.02
C GLU A 256 13.18 -6.17 -23.02
N ARG A 257 13.19 -6.51 -24.33
CA ARG A 257 12.73 -5.63 -25.39
C ARG A 257 11.27 -5.20 -25.24
N ASP A 258 10.39 -6.06 -24.73
CA ASP A 258 8.98 -5.74 -24.53
C ASP A 258 8.88 -4.74 -23.38
N ILE A 259 9.30 -5.17 -22.19
CA ILE A 259 9.00 -4.45 -20.96
C ILE A 259 9.71 -3.09 -20.85
N ILE A 260 10.88 -2.95 -21.48
CA ILE A 260 11.58 -1.67 -21.60
C ILE A 260 10.93 -0.80 -22.66
N TYR A 261 10.63 -1.33 -23.86
CA TYR A 261 10.05 -0.53 -24.96
C TYR A 261 8.67 0.03 -24.61
N THR A 262 7.84 -0.73 -23.87
CA THR A 262 6.56 -0.21 -23.36
C THR A 262 6.76 1.11 -22.64
N ARG A 263 7.83 1.22 -21.85
CA ARG A 263 8.10 2.36 -20.98
C ARG A 263 8.79 3.48 -21.75
N SER A 264 9.91 3.20 -22.41
CA SER A 264 10.71 4.22 -23.08
C SER A 264 10.03 4.80 -24.33
N ASN A 265 9.36 3.95 -25.12
CA ASN A 265 8.89 4.33 -26.45
C ASN A 265 7.37 4.46 -26.52
N ALA A 266 6.63 3.48 -25.99
CA ALA A 266 5.17 3.52 -26.07
C ALA A 266 4.60 4.56 -25.09
N ARG A 267 5.08 4.57 -23.84
CA ARG A 267 4.60 5.49 -22.79
C ARG A 267 5.42 6.78 -22.64
N GLY A 268 6.61 6.85 -23.22
CA GLY A 268 7.49 8.03 -23.13
C GLY A 268 8.07 8.30 -21.74
N GLU A 269 8.21 7.25 -20.92
CA GLU A 269 8.81 7.32 -19.58
C GLU A 269 10.33 7.56 -19.67
N GLN A 270 10.91 8.14 -18.61
CA GLN A 270 12.36 8.29 -18.52
C GLN A 270 12.97 6.99 -17.99
N VAL A 271 13.69 6.27 -18.84
CA VAL A 271 14.24 4.94 -18.53
C VAL A 271 15.76 5.00 -18.43
N TYR A 272 16.30 4.46 -17.33
CA TYR A 272 17.74 4.36 -17.06
C TYR A 272 18.11 2.91 -16.83
N LEU A 273 19.07 2.39 -17.60
CA LEU A 273 19.59 1.03 -17.45
C LEU A 273 20.96 1.08 -16.77
N PHE A 274 21.09 0.31 -15.69
CA PHE A 274 22.28 0.24 -14.86
C PHE A 274 22.83 -1.19 -14.87
N PRO A 275 23.84 -1.49 -15.70
CA PRO A 275 24.50 -2.79 -15.67
C PRO A 275 25.24 -2.96 -14.36
N ILE A 276 24.96 -4.04 -13.62
CA ILE A 276 25.63 -4.29 -12.36
C ILE A 276 26.92 -5.04 -12.60
N SER A 277 28.03 -4.43 -12.18
CA SER A 277 29.38 -4.97 -12.34
C SER A 277 29.82 -5.71 -11.07
N HIS A 278 30.81 -6.59 -11.22
CA HIS A 278 31.51 -7.29 -10.13
C HIS A 278 30.67 -8.25 -9.27
N LEU A 279 29.48 -8.64 -9.73
CA LEU A 279 28.73 -9.74 -9.11
C LEU A 279 29.40 -11.08 -9.39
N GLN A 280 29.50 -11.91 -8.37
CA GLN A 280 29.89 -13.29 -8.49
C GLN A 280 28.71 -14.13 -9.00
N LYS A 281 29.00 -15.19 -9.76
CA LYS A 281 27.97 -16.06 -10.36
C LYS A 281 26.99 -16.65 -9.33
N HIS A 282 27.45 -16.91 -8.10
CA HIS A 282 26.60 -17.41 -7.02
C HIS A 282 25.62 -16.34 -6.50
N GLU A 283 25.98 -15.05 -6.52
CA GLU A 283 25.11 -13.94 -6.11
C GLU A 283 23.99 -13.72 -7.14
N VAL A 284 24.32 -13.77 -8.44
CA VAL A 284 23.34 -13.70 -9.52
C VAL A 284 22.33 -14.85 -9.42
N LYS A 285 22.82 -16.08 -9.21
CA LYS A 285 21.96 -17.26 -9.01
C LYS A 285 21.07 -17.12 -7.77
N ALA A 286 21.61 -16.64 -6.65
CA ALA A 286 20.84 -16.44 -5.42
C ALA A 286 19.71 -15.41 -5.62
N LEU A 287 19.98 -14.32 -6.35
CA LEU A 287 18.94 -13.36 -6.70
C LEU A 287 17.89 -13.98 -7.62
N PHE A 288 18.29 -14.72 -8.65
CA PHE A 288 17.37 -15.41 -9.55
C PHE A 288 16.45 -16.38 -8.79
N GLU A 289 16.99 -17.19 -7.88
CA GLU A 289 16.20 -18.08 -7.01
C GLU A 289 15.24 -17.30 -6.11
N SER A 290 15.60 -16.10 -5.65
CA SER A 290 14.68 -15.26 -4.87
C SER A 290 13.48 -14.79 -5.69
N TYR A 291 13.66 -14.54 -6.99
CA TYR A 291 12.56 -14.23 -7.90
C TYR A 291 11.68 -15.45 -8.17
N LEU A 292 12.27 -16.63 -8.34
CA LEU A 292 11.51 -17.88 -8.47
C LEU A 292 10.66 -18.16 -7.23
N LYS A 293 11.25 -17.99 -6.04
CA LYS A 293 10.54 -18.13 -4.77
C LYS A 293 9.42 -17.10 -4.63
N ALA A 294 9.66 -15.85 -5.03
CA ALA A 294 8.64 -14.82 -5.01
C ALA A 294 7.48 -15.15 -5.97
N ALA A 295 7.75 -15.79 -7.12
CA ALA A 295 6.70 -16.28 -8.01
C ALA A 295 5.80 -17.30 -7.29
N ASP A 296 6.39 -18.24 -6.54
CA ASP A 296 5.65 -19.28 -5.79
C ASP A 296 4.77 -18.70 -4.67
N GLU A 297 5.16 -17.55 -4.09
CA GLU A 297 4.41 -16.87 -3.01
C GLU A 297 3.24 -16.01 -3.53
N LEU A 298 3.16 -15.78 -4.84
CA LEU A 298 2.15 -14.93 -5.50
C LEU A 298 1.03 -15.71 -6.19
N VAL A 299 1.06 -17.05 -6.15
CA VAL A 299 0.05 -17.95 -6.73
C VAL A 299 -1.07 -18.23 -5.74
#